data_AF-A0AAD5ANX2-F1
#
_entry.id   AF-A0AAD5ANX2-F1
#
_cell.length_a   1.000
_cell.length_b   1.000
_cell.length_c   1.000
_cell.angle_alpha   90.00
_cell.angle_beta   90.00
_cell.angle_gamma   90.00
#
_symmetry.space_group_name_H-M   'P 1'
#
loop_
_entity.id
_entity.type
_entity.pdbx_description
1 polymer ?
#
loop_
_entity_poly.entity_id
_entity_poly.type
_entity_poly.pdbx_seq_one_letter_code
_entity_poly.pdbx_strand_id
1 'polypeptide(L)'
;SLSQPGNYQQTVKRTEDAFQACNDIVTCFQERARVERLYAQQLNEWSNKWKPLVDASPLYGSLLRAWQCFLSSADRLSALHSSICRSLVSEDGDRIRMWQKETFHKKMFGGFRESQDFETGFVRAQKPWAKRLKKLEKAKAAFHKASRKEHTAREREAHAQGNPDITIEKQRKIQDERENAQRETQKVRARYEKVLEEVTRYAPRYMEEMESIFDQSQEEERKRISFLKQAFLSIHRHLDITNNESVKTVYNELHDALMAINDQEDLRWWKNTYGPGMPTDWPQFQVLILLHSLIIHSYNFIHSSGKMFHKIFVEINLAIRVLEKSGTDAGDGLPVFFLTPVEFKRILGRVAFGRASSVKTCAKSNIRITNTDDPLWRPLMGEAERKVLVMIGGVRVRALYDYVGQEPDELSFKTGEEFVKVEDEDDQGWCRGMMDGGKEGLYPANYVE
;
A
#
# COMPACT_ATOMS: atom_id res chain seq x y z
N SER A 1 8.09 10.97 57.77
CA SER A 1 9.53 10.77 57.50
C SER A 1 9.81 9.30 57.29
N LEU A 2 10.64 8.93 56.29
CA LEU A 2 11.03 7.54 56.00
C LEU A 2 11.62 6.84 57.24
N SER A 3 12.32 7.59 58.08
CA SER A 3 12.95 7.12 59.31
C SER A 3 11.96 6.71 60.40
N GLN A 4 10.66 7.04 60.25
CA GLN A 4 9.65 6.59 61.20
C GLN A 4 9.18 5.16 60.90
N PRO A 5 8.86 4.38 61.95
CA PRO A 5 8.33 3.04 61.80
C PRO A 5 7.16 2.94 60.81
N GLY A 6 7.27 2.04 59.83
CA GLY A 6 6.23 1.77 58.83
C GLY A 6 6.17 2.71 57.62
N ASN A 7 6.89 3.83 57.61
CA ASN A 7 6.75 4.82 56.53
C ASN A 7 7.52 4.49 55.23
N TYR A 8 8.22 3.35 55.15
CA TYR A 8 8.88 2.87 53.93
C TYR A 8 7.93 2.22 52.92
N GLN A 9 6.66 2.01 53.30
CA GLN A 9 5.68 1.32 52.45
C GLN A 9 5.51 1.95 51.07
N GLN A 10 5.63 3.28 50.95
CA GLN A 10 5.56 3.96 49.66
C GLN A 10 6.71 3.59 48.74
N THR A 11 7.91 3.37 49.29
CA THR A 11 9.08 2.92 48.52
C THR A 11 8.87 1.49 48.02
N VAL A 12 8.28 0.61 48.83
CA VAL A 12 7.99 -0.77 48.44
C VAL A 12 6.89 -0.82 47.37
N LYS A 13 5.79 -0.09 47.58
CA LYS A 13 4.63 -0.03 46.66
C LYS A 13 5.02 0.48 45.26
N ARG A 14 6.08 1.29 45.16
CA ARG A 14 6.56 1.82 43.88
C ARG A 14 6.84 0.72 42.85
N THR A 15 7.21 -0.49 43.27
CA THR A 15 7.41 -1.62 42.35
C THR A 15 6.10 -2.04 41.66
N GLU A 16 5.00 -2.20 42.39
CA GLU A 16 3.68 -2.48 41.81
C GLU A 16 3.20 -1.34 40.92
N ASP A 17 3.35 -0.09 41.38
CA ASP A 17 2.96 1.09 40.61
C ASP A 17 3.78 1.21 39.31
N ALA A 18 5.08 0.88 39.34
CA ALA A 18 5.96 0.86 38.18
C ALA A 18 5.59 -0.23 37.17
N PHE A 19 5.23 -1.43 37.66
CA PHE A 19 4.71 -2.50 36.80
C PHE A 19 3.44 -2.05 36.09
N GLN A 20 2.49 -1.45 36.83
CA GLN A 20 1.23 -0.98 36.25
C GLN A 20 1.46 0.15 35.24
N ALA A 21 2.34 1.11 35.55
CA ALA A 21 2.67 2.20 34.62
C ALA A 21 3.19 1.68 33.28
N CYS A 22 3.94 0.56 33.25
CA CYS A 22 4.37 -0.04 31.98
C CYS A 22 3.18 -0.57 31.17
N ASN A 23 2.17 -1.17 31.80
CA ASN A 23 0.94 -1.59 31.13
C ASN A 23 0.17 -0.40 30.57
N ASP A 24 0.07 0.68 31.35
CA ASP A 24 -0.66 1.88 30.97
C ASP A 24 0.01 2.57 29.77
N ILE A 25 1.35 2.65 29.78
CA ILE A 25 2.14 3.18 28.64
C ILE A 25 1.91 2.35 27.39
N VAL A 26 1.99 1.01 27.50
CA VAL A 26 1.75 0.12 26.37
C VAL A 26 0.34 0.30 25.81
N THR A 27 -0.67 0.36 26.69
CA THR A 27 -2.07 0.55 26.31
C THR A 27 -2.27 1.89 25.60
N CYS A 28 -1.71 2.97 26.15
CA CYS A 28 -1.74 4.30 25.56
C CYS A 28 -1.21 4.32 24.11
N PHE A 29 -0.06 3.69 23.86
CA PHE A 29 0.51 3.66 22.51
C PHE A 29 -0.18 2.65 21.58
N GLN A 30 -0.80 1.60 22.10
CA GLN A 30 -1.70 0.75 21.32
C GLN A 30 -2.93 1.51 20.84
N GLU A 31 -3.52 2.36 21.70
CA GLU A 31 -4.62 3.24 21.31
C GLU A 31 -4.19 4.26 20.26
N ARG A 32 -2.99 4.85 20.41
CA ARG A 32 -2.41 5.71 19.37
C ARG A 32 -2.20 4.96 18.05
N ALA A 33 -1.66 3.74 18.09
CA ALA A 33 -1.47 2.92 16.90
C ALA A 33 -2.79 2.60 16.19
N ARG A 34 -3.90 2.44 16.94
CA ARG A 34 -5.24 2.28 16.36
C ARG A 34 -5.68 3.50 15.56
N VAL A 35 -5.37 4.72 16.03
CA VAL A 35 -5.65 5.95 15.28
C VAL A 35 -4.90 5.95 13.94
N GLU A 36 -3.61 5.63 13.96
CA GLU A 36 -2.79 5.54 12.74
C GLU A 36 -3.33 4.51 11.75
N ARG A 37 -3.77 3.35 12.27
CA ARG A 37 -4.38 2.29 11.46
C ARG A 37 -5.67 2.76 10.77
N LEU A 38 -6.54 3.43 11.50
CA LEU A 38 -7.81 3.92 10.95
C LEU A 38 -7.59 4.95 9.85
N TYR A 39 -6.64 5.87 10.04
CA TYR A 39 -6.27 6.83 9.01
C TYR A 39 -5.72 6.16 7.75
N ALA A 40 -4.81 5.19 7.92
CA ALA A 40 -4.30 4.40 6.80
C ALA A 40 -5.41 3.64 6.05
N GLN A 41 -6.33 3.01 6.78
CA GLN A 41 -7.46 2.29 6.19
C GLN A 41 -8.35 3.22 5.37
N GLN A 42 -8.72 4.38 5.90
CA GLN A 42 -9.56 5.35 5.19
C GLN A 42 -8.89 5.87 3.91
N LEU A 43 -7.57 6.15 3.95
CA LEU A 43 -6.82 6.54 2.75
C LEU A 43 -6.85 5.46 1.68
N ASN A 44 -6.63 4.20 2.06
CA ASN A 44 -6.60 3.07 1.15
C ASN A 44 -8.00 2.74 0.59
N GLU A 45 -9.05 2.81 1.42
CA GLU A 45 -10.43 2.64 0.96
C GLU A 45 -10.82 3.73 -0.04
N TRP A 46 -10.44 4.98 0.25
CA TRP A 46 -10.67 6.11 -0.63
C TRP A 46 -9.92 5.96 -1.97
N SER A 47 -8.63 5.61 -1.94
CA SER A 47 -7.84 5.45 -3.17
C SER A 47 -8.36 4.30 -4.03
N ASN A 48 -8.68 3.14 -3.42
CA ASN A 48 -9.21 1.98 -4.14
C ASN A 48 -10.59 2.24 -4.75
N LYS A 49 -11.41 3.10 -4.13
CA LYS A 49 -12.68 3.53 -4.71
C LYS A 49 -12.48 4.42 -5.94
N TRP A 50 -11.55 5.37 -5.89
CA TRP A 50 -11.41 6.38 -6.93
C TRP A 50 -10.54 5.96 -8.11
N LYS A 51 -9.52 5.13 -7.90
CA LYS A 51 -8.64 4.65 -8.98
C LYS A 51 -9.38 4.13 -10.21
N PRO A 52 -10.29 3.14 -10.12
CA PRO A 52 -10.98 2.63 -11.30
C PRO A 52 -11.84 3.68 -12.00
N LEU A 53 -12.38 4.66 -11.26
CA LEU A 53 -13.15 5.77 -11.83
C LEU A 53 -12.26 6.78 -12.56
N VAL A 54 -11.06 7.02 -12.04
CA VAL A 54 -10.05 7.88 -12.68
C VAL A 54 -9.48 7.19 -13.91
N ASP A 55 -9.17 5.91 -13.83
CA ASP A 55 -8.62 5.14 -14.95
C ASP A 55 -9.62 4.99 -16.10
N ALA A 56 -10.93 4.93 -15.80
CA ALA A 56 -12.00 4.94 -16.79
C ALA A 56 -12.43 6.35 -17.23
N SER A 57 -11.78 7.40 -16.75
CA SER A 57 -12.13 8.79 -17.07
C SER A 57 -11.89 9.10 -18.56
N PRO A 58 -12.71 9.96 -19.19
CA PRO A 58 -12.43 10.47 -20.52
C PRO A 58 -11.25 11.47 -20.56
N LEU A 59 -10.72 11.87 -19.40
CA LEU A 59 -9.50 12.65 -19.33
C LEU A 59 -8.31 11.82 -19.84
N TYR A 60 -7.29 12.49 -20.37
CA TYR A 60 -6.14 11.84 -20.99
C TYR A 60 -4.86 12.63 -20.71
N GLY A 61 -3.74 12.13 -21.25
CA GLY A 61 -2.50 12.89 -21.30
C GLY A 61 -1.90 13.22 -19.93
N SER A 62 -1.21 14.35 -19.86
CA SER A 62 -0.52 14.83 -18.66
C SER A 62 -1.47 15.12 -17.50
N LEU A 63 -2.68 15.62 -17.79
CA LEU A 63 -3.69 15.90 -16.78
C LEU A 63 -4.20 14.63 -16.08
N LEU A 64 -4.48 13.56 -16.83
CA LEU A 64 -4.87 12.28 -16.25
C LEU A 64 -3.76 11.70 -15.36
N ARG A 65 -2.51 11.74 -15.84
CA ARG A 65 -1.34 11.24 -15.08
C ARG A 65 -1.17 11.96 -13.74
N ALA A 66 -1.37 13.29 -13.72
CA ALA A 66 -1.32 14.06 -12.48
C ALA A 66 -2.41 13.63 -11.48
N TRP A 67 -3.63 13.36 -11.95
CA TRP A 67 -4.71 12.87 -11.10
C TRP A 67 -4.44 11.46 -10.56
N GLN A 68 -3.91 10.55 -11.39
CA GLN A 68 -3.48 9.23 -10.95
C GLN A 68 -2.33 9.28 -9.92
N CYS A 69 -1.40 10.23 -10.10
CA CYS A 69 -0.31 10.46 -9.14
C CYS A 69 -0.85 10.89 -7.77
N PHE A 70 -1.90 11.72 -7.74
CA PHE A 70 -2.57 12.11 -6.50
C PHE A 70 -3.12 10.89 -5.73
N LEU A 71 -3.79 9.96 -6.42
CA LEU A 71 -4.28 8.73 -5.79
C LEU A 71 -3.13 7.83 -5.29
N SER A 72 -2.07 7.70 -6.09
CA SER A 72 -0.88 6.93 -5.72
C SER A 72 -0.17 7.50 -4.47
N SER A 73 -0.20 8.84 -4.31
CA SER A 73 0.35 9.50 -3.12
C SER A 73 -0.39 9.09 -1.84
N ALA A 74 -1.71 8.94 -1.90
CA ALA A 74 -2.53 8.51 -0.77
C ALA A 74 -2.25 7.07 -0.35
N ASP A 75 -1.98 6.16 -1.30
CA ASP A 75 -1.59 4.78 -0.97
C ASP A 75 -0.27 4.72 -0.21
N ARG A 76 0.71 5.53 -0.63
CA ARG A 76 2.03 5.58 0.01
C ARG A 76 1.92 6.15 1.42
N LEU A 77 1.11 7.19 1.62
CA LEU A 77 0.79 7.69 2.96
C LEU A 77 0.08 6.63 3.80
N SER A 78 -0.89 5.89 3.24
CA SER A 78 -1.53 4.78 3.94
C SER A 78 -0.52 3.71 4.39
N ALA A 79 0.38 3.30 3.50
CA ALA A 79 1.42 2.32 3.81
C ALA A 79 2.37 2.79 4.92
N LEU A 80 2.73 4.08 4.91
CA LEU A 80 3.53 4.70 5.97
C LEU A 80 2.82 4.63 7.33
N HIS A 81 1.57 5.12 7.42
CA HIS A 81 0.83 5.12 8.68
C HIS A 81 0.55 3.69 9.19
N SER A 82 0.36 2.74 8.28
CA SER A 82 0.33 1.31 8.63
C SER A 82 1.65 0.82 9.23
N SER A 83 2.79 1.31 8.73
CA SER A 83 4.10 1.00 9.28
C SER A 83 4.30 1.60 10.67
N ILE A 84 3.91 2.86 10.87
CA ILE A 84 3.95 3.52 12.18
C ILE A 84 3.13 2.72 13.20
N CYS A 85 1.91 2.30 12.83
CA CYS A 85 1.08 1.43 13.67
C CYS A 85 1.82 0.14 14.07
N ARG A 86 2.50 -0.53 13.13
CA ARG A 86 3.27 -1.74 13.43
C ARG A 86 4.43 -1.47 14.38
N SER A 87 5.22 -0.43 14.14
CA SER A 87 6.38 -0.09 14.99
C SER A 87 5.95 0.25 16.43
N LEU A 88 4.85 1.00 16.61
CA LEU A 88 4.33 1.31 17.94
C LEU A 88 3.91 0.05 18.72
N VAL A 89 3.30 -0.94 18.06
CA VAL A 89 2.75 -2.12 18.73
C VAL A 89 3.79 -3.23 18.89
N SER A 90 4.45 -3.59 17.79
CA SER A 90 5.30 -4.78 17.66
C SER A 90 6.77 -4.51 17.94
N GLU A 91 7.22 -3.25 17.92
CA GLU A 91 8.59 -2.91 18.30
C GLU A 91 8.61 -2.25 19.67
N ASP A 92 7.99 -1.07 19.82
CA ASP A 92 8.05 -0.32 21.08
C ASP A 92 7.21 -0.99 22.18
N GLY A 93 5.99 -1.40 21.85
CA GLY A 93 5.10 -2.09 22.79
C GLY A 93 5.67 -3.42 23.27
N ASP A 94 6.22 -4.25 22.37
CA ASP A 94 6.87 -5.51 22.74
C ASP A 94 8.16 -5.30 23.51
N ARG A 95 8.97 -4.29 23.18
CA ARG A 95 10.16 -3.95 23.96
C ARG A 95 9.81 -3.60 25.40
N ILE A 96 8.75 -2.83 25.63
CA ILE A 96 8.29 -2.49 26.99
C ILE A 96 7.76 -3.74 27.71
N ARG A 97 6.95 -4.58 27.05
CA ARG A 97 6.44 -5.84 27.63
C ARG A 97 7.56 -6.79 28.00
N MET A 98 8.57 -6.93 27.15
CA MET A 98 9.73 -7.78 27.37
C MET A 98 10.55 -7.29 28.56
N TRP A 99 10.91 -6.01 28.57
CA TRP A 99 11.63 -5.40 29.70
C TRP A 99 10.84 -5.53 31.02
N GLN A 100 9.53 -5.29 31.00
CA GLN A 100 8.67 -5.46 32.17
C GLN A 100 8.70 -6.91 32.69
N LYS A 101 8.61 -7.89 31.80
CA LYS A 101 8.66 -9.32 32.15
C LYS A 101 10.02 -9.72 32.76
N GLU A 102 11.11 -9.16 32.26
CA GLU A 102 12.47 -9.42 32.76
C GLU A 102 12.78 -8.68 34.06
N THR A 103 12.12 -7.55 34.31
CA THR A 103 12.38 -6.71 35.48
C THR A 103 11.53 -7.11 36.68
N PHE A 104 10.27 -7.52 36.46
CA PHE A 104 9.31 -7.77 37.54
C PHE A 104 8.92 -9.24 37.64
N HIS A 105 9.35 -9.92 38.70
CA HIS A 105 9.15 -11.35 38.87
C HIS A 105 7.95 -11.62 39.78
N LYS A 106 6.81 -12.00 39.17
CA LYS A 106 5.59 -12.37 39.92
C LYS A 106 5.82 -13.59 40.80
N LYS A 107 5.26 -13.56 42.01
CA LYS A 107 5.26 -14.68 42.95
C LYS A 107 3.98 -15.52 42.83
N MET A 108 4.04 -16.77 43.31
CA MET A 108 2.88 -17.70 43.29
C MET A 108 1.65 -17.20 44.05
N PHE A 109 1.84 -16.42 45.13
CA PHE A 109 0.74 -15.93 45.99
C PHE A 109 0.47 -14.44 45.84
N GLY A 110 0.75 -13.87 44.66
CA GLY A 110 0.61 -12.44 44.39
C GLY A 110 1.80 -11.60 44.84
N GLY A 111 1.88 -10.39 44.28
CA GLY A 111 3.01 -9.47 44.43
C GLY A 111 4.26 -9.86 43.64
N PHE A 112 5.31 -9.05 43.80
CA PHE A 112 6.58 -9.21 43.12
C PHE A 112 7.70 -9.61 44.08
N ARG A 113 8.68 -10.34 43.57
CA ARG A 113 9.89 -10.72 44.32
C ARG A 113 10.64 -9.46 44.79
N GLU A 114 10.77 -8.49 43.91
CA GLU A 114 11.47 -7.23 44.16
C GLU A 114 10.84 -6.46 45.33
N SER A 115 9.51 -6.33 45.36
CA SER A 115 8.78 -5.70 46.47
C SER A 115 9.00 -6.45 47.78
N GLN A 116 8.97 -7.79 47.74
CA GLN A 116 9.20 -8.60 48.94
C GLN A 116 10.63 -8.43 49.48
N ASP A 117 11.63 -8.38 48.60
CA ASP A 117 13.02 -8.25 48.99
C ASP A 117 13.25 -6.89 49.69
N PHE A 118 12.67 -5.80 49.16
CA PHE A 118 12.69 -4.49 49.82
C PHE A 118 11.93 -4.46 51.13
N GLU A 119 10.70 -5.00 51.19
CA GLU A 119 9.90 -5.10 52.42
C GLU A 119 10.68 -5.83 53.52
N THR A 120 11.25 -6.98 53.18
CA THR A 120 12.03 -7.80 54.11
C THR A 120 13.27 -7.05 54.59
N GLY A 121 13.96 -6.35 53.68
CA GLY A 121 15.09 -5.49 54.00
C GLY A 121 14.72 -4.41 55.03
N PHE A 122 13.67 -3.63 54.75
CA PHE A 122 13.24 -2.53 55.63
C PHE A 122 12.76 -3.03 56.99
N VAL A 123 11.96 -4.11 57.02
CA VAL A 123 11.53 -4.74 58.28
C VAL A 123 12.73 -5.18 59.11
N ARG A 124 13.75 -5.77 58.48
CA ARG A 124 14.97 -6.22 59.16
C ARG A 124 15.76 -5.06 59.77
N ALA A 125 15.98 -3.98 59.02
CA ALA A 125 16.69 -2.78 59.48
C ALA A 125 15.92 -2.04 60.59
N GLN A 126 14.59 -2.00 60.48
CA GLN A 126 13.74 -1.22 61.40
C GLN A 126 13.39 -1.95 62.70
N LYS A 127 13.36 -3.29 62.72
CA LYS A 127 12.98 -4.08 63.91
C LYS A 127 13.80 -3.76 65.17
N PRO A 128 15.15 -3.66 65.12
CA PRO A 128 15.94 -3.28 66.29
C PRO A 128 15.69 -1.85 66.76
N TRP A 129 15.42 -0.93 65.84
CA TRP A 129 15.08 0.47 66.15
C TRP A 129 13.72 0.57 66.83
N ALA A 130 12.70 -0.06 66.27
CA ALA A 130 11.35 -0.09 66.85
C ALA A 130 11.34 -0.67 68.27
N LYS A 131 12.14 -1.71 68.53
CA LYS A 131 12.29 -2.29 69.88
C LYS A 131 12.89 -1.28 70.87
N ARG A 132 13.85 -0.47 70.44
CA ARG A 132 14.49 0.58 71.27
C ARG A 132 13.53 1.74 71.52
N LEU A 133 12.83 2.22 70.50
CA LEU A 133 11.79 3.25 70.66
C LEU A 133 10.70 2.80 71.64
N LYS A 134 10.24 1.55 71.56
CA LYS A 134 9.26 1.00 72.53
C LYS A 134 9.78 1.01 73.97
N LYS A 135 11.09 0.78 74.18
CA LYS A 135 11.70 0.89 75.52
C LYS A 135 11.79 2.35 75.98
N LEU A 136 12.14 3.26 75.08
CA LEU A 136 12.22 4.70 75.35
C LEU A 136 10.87 5.25 75.78
N GLU A 137 9.80 4.94 75.05
CA GLU A 137 8.45 5.39 75.38
C GLU A 137 7.99 4.85 76.74
N LYS A 138 8.32 3.60 77.08
CA LYS A 138 8.05 3.06 78.43
C LYS A 138 8.80 3.80 79.53
N ALA A 139 10.09 4.09 79.33
CA ALA A 139 10.91 4.82 80.29
C ALA A 139 10.44 6.27 80.47
N LYS A 140 10.09 6.94 79.37
CA LYS A 140 9.50 8.28 79.33
C LYS A 140 8.18 8.34 80.10
N ALA A 141 7.27 7.39 79.85
CA ALA A 141 6.00 7.31 80.56
C ALA A 141 6.18 7.09 82.07
N ALA A 142 7.14 6.23 82.47
CA ALA A 142 7.49 6.02 83.87
C ALA A 142 8.04 7.31 84.52
N PHE A 143 8.93 8.03 83.83
CA PHE A 143 9.47 9.30 84.29
C PHE A 143 8.35 10.33 84.50
N HIS A 144 7.49 10.53 83.51
CA HIS A 144 6.36 11.46 83.64
C HIS A 144 5.41 11.09 84.79
N LYS A 145 5.20 9.79 85.04
CA LYS A 145 4.40 9.33 86.19
C LYS A 145 5.06 9.65 87.53
N ALA A 146 6.36 9.40 87.65
CA ALA A 146 7.13 9.70 88.86
C ALA A 146 7.18 11.21 89.12
N SER A 147 7.45 12.03 88.09
CA SER A 147 7.47 13.48 88.19
C SER A 147 6.13 14.08 88.64
N ARG A 148 5.00 13.56 88.15
CA ARG A 148 3.67 13.99 88.64
C ARG A 148 3.49 13.65 90.12
N LYS A 149 3.91 12.45 90.55
CA LYS A 149 3.80 12.03 91.96
C LYS A 149 4.67 12.88 92.89
N GLU A 150 5.90 13.18 92.47
CA GLU A 150 6.80 14.09 93.20
C GLU A 150 6.22 15.49 93.30
N HIS A 151 5.67 16.02 92.21
CA HIS A 151 5.03 17.33 92.22
C HIS A 151 3.87 17.39 93.22
N THR A 152 2.97 16.41 93.20
CA THR A 152 1.87 16.32 94.18
C THR A 152 2.36 16.16 95.62
N ALA A 153 3.43 15.39 95.86
CA ALA A 153 4.01 15.26 97.19
C ALA A 153 4.62 16.59 97.68
N ARG A 154 5.25 17.35 96.79
CA ARG A 154 5.81 18.67 97.08
C ARG A 154 4.73 19.71 97.40
N GLU A 155 3.62 19.70 96.68
CA GLU A 155 2.47 20.56 96.97
C GLU A 155 1.84 20.25 98.34
N ARG A 156 1.73 18.95 98.68
CA ARG A 156 1.24 18.50 100.00
C ARG A 156 2.16 18.95 101.13
N GLU A 157 3.47 18.86 100.94
CA GLU A 157 4.48 19.36 101.90
C GLU A 157 4.36 20.87 102.08
N ALA A 158 4.26 21.63 100.99
CA ALA A 158 4.10 23.09 101.04
C ALA A 158 2.82 23.51 101.77
N HIS A 159 1.70 22.82 101.51
CA HIS A 159 0.45 23.04 102.24
C HIS A 159 0.54 22.67 103.72
N ALA A 160 1.29 21.62 104.06
CA ALA A 160 1.46 21.19 105.45
C ALA A 160 2.35 22.14 106.27
N GLN A 161 3.38 22.73 105.66
CA GLN A 161 4.24 23.74 106.30
C GLN A 161 3.51 25.05 106.66
N GLY A 162 2.41 25.37 105.98
CA GLY A 162 1.59 26.55 106.28
C GLY A 162 0.43 26.33 107.24
N ASN A 163 0.23 25.11 107.76
CA ASN A 163 -0.95 24.77 108.57
C ASN A 163 -0.59 24.47 110.05
N PRO A 164 -1.01 25.32 111.02
CA PRO A 164 -0.70 25.13 112.43
C PRO A 164 -1.41 23.94 113.10
N ASP A 165 -2.43 23.36 112.46
CA ASP A 165 -3.21 22.22 113.01
C ASP A 165 -2.58 20.85 112.71
N ILE A 166 -1.46 20.80 111.99
CA ILE A 166 -0.79 19.55 111.63
C ILE A 166 0.23 19.16 112.69
N THR A 167 0.11 17.93 113.21
CA THR A 167 1.06 17.39 114.19
C THR A 167 2.46 17.21 113.60
N ILE A 168 3.49 17.41 114.41
CA ILE A 168 4.91 17.26 114.03
C ILE A 168 5.17 15.88 113.37
N GLU A 169 4.53 14.83 113.89
CA GLU A 169 4.68 13.48 113.34
C GLU A 169 4.06 13.33 111.94
N LYS A 170 2.91 13.97 111.70
CA LYS A 170 2.28 14.01 110.37
C LYS A 170 3.08 14.88 109.40
N GLN A 171 3.66 15.98 109.88
CA GLN A 171 4.60 16.83 109.14
C GLN A 171 5.80 16.02 108.62
N ARG A 172 6.44 15.25 109.52
CA ARG A 172 7.60 14.41 109.20
C ARG A 172 7.26 13.33 108.18
N LYS A 173 6.08 12.70 108.31
CA LYS A 173 5.60 11.70 107.35
C LYS A 173 5.42 12.29 105.94
N ILE A 174 4.86 13.50 105.82
CA ILE A 174 4.67 14.17 104.52
C ILE A 174 6.03 14.52 103.89
N GLN A 175 6.99 14.96 104.70
CA GLN A 175 8.36 15.22 104.26
C GLN A 175 9.06 13.93 103.79
N ASP A 176 8.97 12.83 104.55
CA ASP A 176 9.52 11.52 104.18
C ASP A 176 8.90 11.01 102.85
N GLU A 177 7.60 11.18 102.67
CA GLU A 177 6.90 10.84 101.41
C GLU A 177 7.41 11.65 100.22
N ARG A 178 7.68 12.95 100.40
CA ARG A 178 8.23 13.84 99.37
C ARG A 178 9.66 13.47 99.02
N GLU A 179 10.52 13.25 100.01
CA GLU A 179 11.92 12.83 99.78
C GLU A 179 11.99 11.47 99.07
N ASN A 180 11.12 10.53 99.42
CA ASN A 180 11.04 9.24 98.74
C ASN A 180 10.55 9.39 97.30
N ALA A 181 9.55 10.24 97.05
CA ALA A 181 9.09 10.54 95.70
C ALA A 181 10.19 11.19 94.84
N GLN A 182 10.96 12.12 95.40
CA GLN A 182 12.10 12.75 94.73
C GLN A 182 13.21 11.74 94.39
N ARG A 183 13.58 10.87 95.34
CA ARG A 183 14.56 9.79 95.10
C ARG A 183 14.11 8.84 93.99
N GLU A 184 12.84 8.46 93.96
CA GLU A 184 12.31 7.61 92.90
C GLU A 184 12.27 8.33 91.54
N THR A 185 11.90 9.62 91.47
CA THR A 185 11.97 10.38 90.21
C THR A 185 13.40 10.46 89.69
N GLN A 186 14.39 10.76 90.53
CA GLN A 186 15.80 10.81 90.11
C GLN A 186 16.28 9.46 89.55
N LYS A 187 15.91 8.36 90.21
CA LYS A 187 16.22 7.00 89.75
C LYS A 187 15.56 6.68 88.41
N VAL A 188 14.29 7.04 88.22
CA VAL A 188 13.57 6.82 86.96
C VAL A 188 14.10 7.73 85.85
N ARG A 189 14.49 8.97 86.17
CA ARG A 189 15.15 9.91 85.26
C ARG A 189 16.46 9.33 84.73
N ALA A 190 17.34 8.84 85.60
CA ALA A 190 18.61 8.21 85.19
C ALA A 190 18.37 7.00 84.26
N ARG A 191 17.30 6.21 84.50
CA ARG A 191 16.91 5.12 83.59
C ARG A 191 16.42 5.65 82.24
N TYR A 192 15.62 6.70 82.22
CA TYR A 192 15.15 7.33 80.98
C TYR A 192 16.31 7.90 80.16
N GLU A 193 17.21 8.65 80.79
CA GLU A 193 18.41 9.22 80.15
C GLU A 193 19.31 8.13 79.57
N LYS A 194 19.54 7.04 80.31
CA LYS A 194 20.30 5.88 79.80
C LYS A 194 19.65 5.25 78.55
N VAL A 195 18.34 5.03 78.56
CA VAL A 195 17.63 4.47 77.40
C VAL A 195 17.64 5.43 76.21
N LEU A 196 17.56 6.74 76.48
CA LEU A 196 17.67 7.77 75.45
C LEU A 196 19.06 7.76 74.81
N GLU A 197 20.12 7.66 75.60
CA GLU A 197 21.50 7.52 75.09
C GLU A 197 21.67 6.26 74.22
N GLU A 198 21.13 5.11 74.65
CA GLU A 198 21.14 3.87 73.86
C GLU A 198 20.42 4.02 72.50
N VAL A 199 19.32 4.77 72.45
CA VAL A 199 18.58 5.08 71.22
C VAL A 199 19.40 6.02 70.34
N THR A 200 19.87 7.14 70.88
CA THR A 200 20.67 8.14 70.15
C THR A 200 21.92 7.52 69.56
N ARG A 201 22.63 6.66 70.30
CA ARG A 201 23.82 5.96 69.81
C ARG A 201 23.53 4.95 68.69
N TYR A 202 22.32 4.38 68.66
CA TYR A 202 21.92 3.44 67.61
C TYR A 202 21.39 4.14 66.35
N ALA A 203 20.97 5.41 66.46
CA ALA A 203 20.33 6.12 65.35
C ALA A 203 21.18 6.17 64.07
N PRO A 204 22.50 6.44 64.08
CA PRO A 204 23.31 6.45 62.86
C PRO A 204 23.29 5.11 62.12
N ARG A 205 23.45 3.99 62.85
CA ARG A 205 23.40 2.65 62.27
C ARG A 205 22.03 2.32 61.68
N TYR A 206 20.95 2.72 62.36
CA TYR A 206 19.60 2.54 61.82
C TYR A 206 19.42 3.32 60.51
N MET A 207 19.89 4.57 60.47
CA MET A 207 19.81 5.40 59.27
C MET A 207 20.60 4.81 58.12
N GLU A 208 21.84 4.39 58.36
CA GLU A 208 22.70 3.73 57.36
C GLU A 208 22.07 2.46 56.79
N GLU A 209 21.51 1.58 57.63
CA GLU A 209 20.84 0.35 57.18
C GLU A 209 19.58 0.67 56.35
N MET A 210 18.78 1.68 56.75
CA MET A 210 17.60 2.11 55.99
C MET A 210 17.96 2.77 54.66
N GLU A 211 18.99 3.61 54.65
CA GLU A 211 19.48 4.33 53.46
C GLU A 211 20.05 3.34 52.43
N SER A 212 20.82 2.34 52.87
CA SER A 212 21.34 1.30 51.97
C SER A 212 20.26 0.56 51.19
N ILE A 213 19.12 0.25 51.82
CA ILE A 213 17.97 -0.41 51.17
C ILE A 213 17.24 0.58 50.26
N PHE A 214 17.08 1.82 50.72
CA PHE A 214 16.46 2.88 49.94
C PHE A 214 17.26 3.15 48.64
N ASP A 215 18.58 3.23 48.71
CA ASP A 215 19.45 3.47 47.57
C ASP A 215 19.39 2.33 46.54
N GLN A 216 19.32 1.07 47.00
CA GLN A 216 19.06 -0.07 46.11
C GLN A 216 17.73 0.10 45.38
N SER A 217 16.68 0.54 46.07
CA SER A 217 15.40 0.82 45.43
C SER A 217 15.45 2.01 44.45
N GLN A 218 16.31 3.01 44.70
CA GLN A 218 16.52 4.14 43.78
C GLN A 218 17.25 3.71 42.52
N GLU A 219 18.21 2.79 42.65
CA GLU A 219 18.96 2.27 41.52
C GLU A 219 18.05 1.50 40.54
N GLU A 220 17.13 0.68 41.05
CA GLU A 220 16.12 0.02 40.21
C GLU A 220 15.17 1.04 39.54
N GLU A 221 14.75 2.06 40.27
CA GLU A 221 13.92 3.13 39.69
C GLU A 221 14.67 3.93 38.61
N ARG A 222 15.97 4.18 38.80
CA ARG A 222 16.83 4.85 37.83
C ARG A 222 16.92 4.04 36.53
N LYS A 223 17.04 2.71 36.61
CA LYS A 223 17.01 1.83 35.44
C LYS A 223 15.71 1.95 34.67
N ARG A 224 14.55 1.95 35.37
CA ARG A 224 13.23 2.15 34.77
C ARG A 224 13.11 3.50 34.08
N ILE A 225 13.48 4.59 34.76
CA ILE A 225 13.41 5.95 34.19
C ILE A 225 14.26 6.03 32.91
N SER A 226 15.48 5.49 32.95
CA SER A 226 16.37 5.46 31.78
C SER A 226 15.77 4.66 30.64
N PHE A 227 15.24 3.46 30.92
CA PHE A 227 14.58 2.61 29.93
C PHE A 227 13.38 3.30 29.29
N LEU A 228 12.47 3.85 30.09
CA LEU A 228 11.27 4.51 29.59
C LEU A 228 11.62 5.77 28.79
N LYS A 229 12.65 6.53 29.18
CA LYS A 229 13.17 7.64 28.37
C LYS A 229 13.56 7.17 26.97
N GLN A 230 14.32 6.07 26.86
CA GLN A 230 14.70 5.51 25.56
C GLN A 230 13.48 5.01 24.79
N ALA A 231 12.50 4.41 25.49
CA ALA A 231 11.26 3.96 24.87
C ALA A 231 10.47 5.12 24.26
N PHE A 232 10.28 6.22 25.00
CA PHE A 232 9.59 7.41 24.50
C PHE A 232 10.33 8.08 23.34
N LEU A 233 11.67 8.10 23.35
CA LEU A 233 12.46 8.63 22.24
C LEU A 233 12.31 7.77 20.97
N SER A 234 12.28 6.45 21.11
CA SER A 234 12.03 5.52 19.99
C SER A 234 10.64 5.74 19.40
N ILE A 235 9.62 5.82 20.25
CA ILE A 235 8.24 6.09 19.86
C ILE A 235 8.13 7.42 19.12
N HIS A 236 8.75 8.49 19.65
CA HIS A 236 8.80 9.79 18.98
C HIS A 236 9.40 9.66 17.59
N ARG A 237 10.51 8.95 17.43
CA ARG A 237 11.15 8.73 16.12
C ARG A 237 10.23 7.98 15.14
N HIS A 238 9.43 7.03 15.60
CA HIS A 238 8.47 6.33 14.74
C HIS A 238 7.28 7.23 14.34
N LEU A 239 6.90 8.18 15.20
CA LEU A 239 5.80 9.12 14.94
C LEU A 239 6.23 10.34 14.10
N ASP A 240 7.51 10.67 14.08
CA ASP A 240 8.03 11.83 13.34
C ASP A 240 8.09 11.55 11.84
N ILE A 241 7.05 11.98 11.14
CA ILE A 241 6.96 11.92 9.68
C ILE A 241 7.70 13.08 8.97
N THR A 242 8.06 14.15 9.69
CA THR A 242 8.59 15.38 9.07
C THR A 242 9.98 15.18 8.48
N ASN A 243 10.76 14.30 9.10
CA ASN A 243 12.10 13.94 8.66
C ASN A 243 12.13 12.66 7.82
N ASN A 244 10.97 12.09 7.49
CA ASN A 244 10.89 10.85 6.73
C ASN A 244 11.10 11.14 5.23
N GLU A 245 12.22 10.67 4.68
CA GLU A 245 12.56 10.88 3.26
C GLU A 245 11.48 10.31 2.32
N SER A 246 10.86 9.18 2.66
CA SER A 246 9.79 8.62 1.83
C SER A 246 8.57 9.55 1.74
N VAL A 247 8.25 10.28 2.82
CA VAL A 247 7.16 11.28 2.84
C VAL A 247 7.50 12.46 1.95
N LYS A 248 8.73 12.99 2.08
CA LYS A 248 9.20 14.09 1.23
C LYS A 248 9.14 13.70 -0.25
N THR A 249 9.58 12.48 -0.58
CA THR A 249 9.49 11.93 -1.93
C THR A 249 8.04 11.86 -2.42
N VAL A 250 7.08 11.42 -1.61
CA VAL A 250 5.65 11.40 -1.98
C VAL A 250 5.15 12.78 -2.40
N TYR A 251 5.44 13.81 -1.60
CA TYR A 251 5.00 15.17 -1.88
C TYR A 251 5.71 15.79 -3.08
N ASN A 252 7.02 15.54 -3.22
CA ASN A 252 7.80 16.04 -4.36
C ASN A 252 7.33 15.41 -5.68
N GLU A 253 7.14 14.10 -5.73
CA GLU A 253 6.66 13.43 -6.95
C GLU A 253 5.27 13.91 -7.36
N LEU A 254 4.37 14.16 -6.41
CA LEU A 254 3.07 14.74 -6.70
C LEU A 254 3.19 16.17 -7.23
N HIS A 255 4.05 16.99 -6.62
CA HIS A 255 4.30 18.35 -7.09
C HIS A 255 4.85 18.34 -8.51
N ASP A 256 5.83 17.50 -8.79
CA ASP A 256 6.46 17.36 -10.10
C ASP A 256 5.44 16.90 -11.15
N ALA A 257 4.56 15.94 -10.81
CA ALA A 257 3.50 15.48 -11.70
C ALA A 257 2.49 16.59 -12.04
N LEU A 258 2.17 17.47 -11.08
CA LEU A 258 1.30 18.63 -11.30
C LEU A 258 1.99 19.70 -12.16
N MET A 259 3.27 19.95 -11.92
CA MET A 259 4.06 20.93 -12.69
C MET A 259 4.36 20.44 -14.11
N ALA A 260 4.34 19.12 -14.34
CA ALA A 260 4.51 18.49 -15.64
C ALA A 260 3.22 18.47 -16.49
N ILE A 261 2.11 19.03 -16.02
CA ILE A 261 0.90 19.20 -16.84
C ILE A 261 1.23 20.12 -18.02
N ASN A 262 1.03 19.63 -19.24
CA ASN A 262 1.39 20.29 -20.48
C ASN A 262 0.20 20.26 -21.45
N ASP A 263 -0.50 21.38 -21.52
CA ASP A 263 -1.65 21.58 -22.39
C ASP A 263 -1.29 21.43 -23.88
N GLN A 264 -0.12 21.92 -24.28
CA GLN A 264 0.33 21.86 -25.66
C GLN A 264 0.58 20.41 -26.14
N GLU A 265 1.15 19.57 -25.30
CA GLU A 265 1.35 18.14 -25.58
C GLU A 265 0.02 17.39 -25.64
N ASP A 266 -0.87 17.63 -24.68
CA ASP A 266 -2.17 16.97 -24.60
C ASP A 266 -3.05 17.34 -25.81
N LEU A 267 -3.14 18.63 -26.17
CA LEU A 267 -3.88 19.09 -27.35
C LEU A 267 -3.27 18.57 -28.66
N ARG A 268 -1.94 18.48 -28.75
CA ARG A 268 -1.25 17.91 -29.93
C ARG A 268 -1.55 16.42 -30.06
N TRP A 269 -1.50 15.68 -28.96
CA TRP A 269 -1.86 14.26 -28.94
C TRP A 269 -3.30 14.05 -29.41
N TRP A 270 -4.25 14.85 -28.90
CA TRP A 270 -5.66 14.77 -29.31
C TRP A 270 -5.84 15.06 -30.80
N LYS A 271 -5.23 16.14 -31.31
CA LYS A 271 -5.29 16.50 -32.74
C LYS A 271 -4.82 15.36 -33.65
N ASN A 272 -3.77 14.64 -33.24
CA ASN A 272 -3.18 13.56 -34.03
C ASN A 272 -3.94 12.23 -33.88
N THR A 273 -4.67 12.04 -32.78
CA THR A 273 -5.37 10.78 -32.47
C THR A 273 -6.82 10.79 -32.93
N TYR A 274 -7.51 11.94 -32.80
CA TYR A 274 -8.95 12.06 -33.08
C TYR A 274 -9.29 13.26 -33.98
N GLY A 275 -8.28 14.00 -34.44
CA GLY A 275 -8.47 15.27 -35.13
C GLY A 275 -7.84 15.32 -36.52
N PRO A 276 -7.67 16.53 -37.07
CA PRO A 276 -7.12 16.73 -38.42
C PRO A 276 -5.67 16.27 -38.60
N GLY A 277 -4.98 15.84 -37.54
CA GLY A 277 -3.64 15.26 -37.63
C GLY A 277 -3.65 13.75 -37.89
N MET A 278 -4.80 13.09 -37.87
CA MET A 278 -4.91 11.68 -38.22
C MET A 278 -4.51 11.45 -39.69
N PRO A 279 -3.78 10.38 -40.01
CA PRO A 279 -3.54 9.98 -41.39
C PRO A 279 -4.86 9.86 -42.13
N THR A 280 -4.98 10.59 -43.24
CA THR A 280 -6.18 10.58 -44.07
C THR A 280 -5.78 10.14 -45.46
N ASP A 281 -6.32 9.02 -45.91
CA ASP A 281 -6.18 8.56 -47.29
C ASP A 281 -7.15 9.34 -48.17
N TRP A 282 -6.69 10.50 -48.64
CA TRP A 282 -7.46 11.33 -49.54
C TRP A 282 -7.76 10.60 -50.85
N PRO A 283 -8.97 10.77 -51.43
CA PRO A 283 -9.33 10.13 -52.69
C PRO A 283 -8.27 10.37 -53.77
N GLN A 284 -7.65 9.31 -54.25
CA GLN A 284 -6.73 9.31 -55.38
C GLN A 284 -7.41 8.72 -56.62
N PHE A 285 -6.93 9.09 -57.81
CA PHE A 285 -7.38 8.48 -59.05
C PHE A 285 -7.06 6.97 -59.03
N GLN A 286 -8.10 6.14 -58.99
CA GLN A 286 -7.97 4.69 -59.03
C GLN A 286 -8.00 4.24 -60.49
N VAL A 287 -6.85 3.81 -61.01
CA VAL A 287 -6.81 3.14 -62.30
C VAL A 287 -7.43 1.75 -62.12
N LEU A 288 -8.57 1.48 -62.76
CA LEU A 288 -9.01 0.10 -62.94
C LEU A 288 -7.95 -0.62 -63.78
N ILE A 289 -7.11 -1.42 -63.15
CA ILE A 289 -6.12 -2.24 -63.85
C ILE A 289 -6.85 -3.44 -64.50
N LEU A 290 -7.70 -3.17 -65.50
CA LEU A 290 -8.20 -4.20 -66.41
C LEU A 290 -7.12 -4.60 -67.44
N LEU A 291 -6.08 -3.78 -67.61
CA LEU A 291 -5.04 -4.01 -68.62
C LEU A 291 -3.99 -5.06 -68.20
N HIS A 292 -3.63 -5.20 -66.91
CA HIS A 292 -2.67 -6.26 -66.54
C HIS A 292 -3.26 -7.67 -66.69
N SER A 293 -4.54 -7.86 -66.37
CA SER A 293 -5.16 -9.18 -66.54
C SER A 293 -5.30 -9.56 -68.02
N LEU A 294 -5.60 -8.58 -68.90
CA LEU A 294 -5.64 -8.78 -70.35
C LEU A 294 -4.24 -9.04 -70.95
N ILE A 295 -3.18 -8.39 -70.45
CA ILE A 295 -1.80 -8.60 -70.93
C ILE A 295 -1.27 -9.98 -70.49
N ILE A 296 -1.54 -10.43 -69.27
CA ILE A 296 -1.10 -11.74 -68.77
C ILE A 296 -1.86 -12.88 -69.46
N HIS A 297 -3.18 -12.75 -69.67
CA HIS A 297 -3.97 -13.74 -70.40
C HIS A 297 -3.59 -13.82 -71.88
N SER A 298 -3.26 -12.69 -72.51
CA SER A 298 -2.75 -12.70 -73.90
C SER A 298 -1.34 -13.27 -74.01
N TYR A 299 -0.45 -13.05 -73.02
CA TYR A 299 0.88 -13.66 -72.99
C TYR A 299 0.82 -15.20 -72.90
N ASN A 300 -0.06 -15.74 -72.05
CA ASN A 300 -0.23 -17.19 -71.90
C ASN A 300 -0.98 -17.84 -73.09
N PHE A 301 -1.92 -17.15 -73.72
CA PHE A 301 -2.61 -17.65 -74.92
C PHE A 301 -1.69 -17.70 -76.16
N ILE A 302 -0.79 -16.72 -76.30
CA ILE A 302 0.16 -16.63 -77.42
C ILE A 302 1.26 -17.71 -77.32
N HIS A 303 1.66 -18.11 -76.11
CA HIS A 303 2.70 -19.14 -75.92
C HIS A 303 2.24 -20.56 -76.34
N SER A 304 0.93 -20.80 -76.47
CA SER A 304 0.36 -22.09 -76.87
C SER A 304 0.13 -22.25 -78.38
N SER A 305 0.28 -21.19 -79.19
CA SER A 305 -0.10 -21.20 -80.61
C SER A 305 1.05 -20.74 -81.51
N GLY A 306 1.70 -21.70 -82.16
CA GLY A 306 2.92 -21.49 -82.96
C GLY A 306 2.83 -20.41 -84.06
N LYS A 307 3.94 -19.69 -84.20
CA LYS A 307 4.47 -18.87 -85.33
C LYS A 307 3.59 -17.83 -86.05
N MET A 308 2.27 -17.75 -85.84
CA MET A 308 1.43 -16.75 -86.54
C MET A 308 1.20 -15.44 -85.75
N PHE A 309 1.54 -15.39 -84.46
CA PHE A 309 1.31 -14.21 -83.59
C PHE A 309 2.56 -13.40 -83.23
N HIS A 310 3.75 -13.83 -83.67
CA HIS A 310 5.01 -13.13 -83.39
C HIS A 310 5.02 -11.70 -83.99
N LYS A 311 4.38 -11.49 -85.14
CA LYS A 311 4.26 -10.16 -85.76
C LYS A 311 3.38 -9.19 -84.94
N ILE A 312 2.27 -9.67 -84.38
CA ILE A 312 1.35 -8.83 -83.58
C ILE A 312 1.96 -8.51 -82.21
N PHE A 313 2.67 -9.46 -81.61
CA PHE A 313 3.37 -9.25 -80.33
C PHE A 313 4.54 -8.25 -80.46
N VAL A 314 5.28 -8.30 -81.59
CA VAL A 314 6.33 -7.32 -81.90
C VAL A 314 5.73 -5.93 -82.15
N GLU A 315 4.61 -5.81 -82.86
CA GLU A 315 3.95 -4.52 -83.13
C GLU A 315 3.36 -3.87 -81.85
N ILE A 316 2.77 -4.66 -80.95
CA ILE A 316 2.24 -4.15 -79.67
C ILE A 316 3.36 -3.71 -78.73
N ASN A 317 4.44 -4.51 -78.61
CA ASN A 317 5.60 -4.09 -77.81
C ASN A 317 6.36 -2.91 -78.45
N LEU A 318 6.36 -2.78 -79.78
CA LEU A 318 6.93 -1.63 -80.47
C LEU A 318 6.07 -0.37 -80.25
N ALA A 319 4.74 -0.50 -80.22
CA ALA A 319 3.83 0.60 -79.88
C ALA A 319 3.97 1.04 -78.41
N ILE A 320 4.15 0.09 -77.48
CA ILE A 320 4.44 0.39 -76.06
C ILE A 320 5.81 1.07 -75.93
N ARG A 321 6.86 0.58 -76.60
CA ARG A 321 8.18 1.22 -76.59
C ARG A 321 8.23 2.58 -77.28
N VAL A 322 7.40 2.83 -78.30
CA VAL A 322 7.27 4.15 -78.95
C VAL A 322 6.57 5.13 -78.01
N LEU A 323 5.60 4.68 -77.22
CA LEU A 323 4.95 5.48 -76.17
C LEU A 323 5.90 5.76 -74.99
N GLU A 324 6.78 4.82 -74.64
CA GLU A 324 7.85 5.03 -73.64
C GLU A 324 8.97 5.95 -74.15
N LYS A 325 9.38 5.86 -75.43
CA LYS A 325 10.44 6.71 -76.02
C LYS A 325 10.00 8.13 -76.40
N SER A 326 8.71 8.43 -76.47
CA SER A 326 8.21 9.81 -76.58
C SER A 326 8.26 10.58 -75.26
N GLY A 327 8.62 9.91 -74.15
CA GLY A 327 8.80 10.50 -72.83
C GLY A 327 10.26 10.78 -72.47
N THR A 328 10.99 11.51 -73.31
CA THR A 328 12.27 12.14 -72.91
C THR A 328 12.31 13.56 -73.44
N ASP A 329 11.72 14.48 -72.67
CA ASP A 329 12.26 15.81 -72.33
C ASP A 329 11.12 16.73 -71.87
N ALA A 330 10.94 16.82 -70.54
CA ALA A 330 10.62 18.04 -69.79
C ALA A 330 10.20 17.65 -68.36
N GLY A 331 10.80 18.31 -67.37
CA GLY A 331 10.57 18.08 -65.95
C GLY A 331 9.14 18.40 -65.47
N ASP A 332 8.83 17.80 -64.33
CA ASP A 332 7.77 18.16 -63.38
C ASP A 332 6.37 18.33 -63.94
N GLY A 333 5.67 17.20 -64.08
CA GLY A 333 4.23 17.11 -64.31
C GLY A 333 3.89 15.99 -65.29
N LEU A 334 3.36 14.87 -64.81
CA LEU A 334 2.90 13.75 -65.64
C LEU A 334 1.93 14.23 -66.74
N PRO A 335 2.24 14.10 -68.04
CA PRO A 335 1.25 14.34 -69.09
C PRO A 335 0.45 13.06 -69.31
N VAL A 336 -0.78 13.04 -68.81
CA VAL A 336 -1.75 11.99 -69.10
C VAL A 336 -2.31 12.23 -70.50
N PHE A 337 -1.92 11.41 -71.48
CA PHE A 337 -2.60 11.38 -72.79
C PHE A 337 -3.88 10.55 -72.67
N PHE A 338 -5.03 11.20 -72.88
CA PHE A 338 -6.31 10.53 -73.03
C PHE A 338 -6.41 9.92 -74.43
N LEU A 339 -6.47 8.59 -74.52
CA LEU A 339 -7.04 7.93 -75.70
C LEU A 339 -8.50 7.63 -75.39
N THR A 340 -9.40 8.32 -76.07
CA THR A 340 -10.82 8.01 -75.98
C THR A 340 -11.09 6.60 -76.56
N PRO A 341 -12.14 5.87 -76.12
CA PRO A 341 -12.48 4.55 -76.68
C PRO A 341 -12.64 4.53 -78.22
N VAL A 342 -12.93 5.70 -78.81
CA VAL A 342 -13.04 5.92 -80.25
C VAL A 342 -11.65 5.92 -80.93
N GLU A 343 -10.64 6.51 -80.30
CA GLU A 343 -9.26 6.54 -80.82
C GLU A 343 -8.58 5.16 -80.71
N PHE A 344 -8.84 4.42 -79.63
CA PHE A 344 -8.39 3.04 -79.47
C PHE A 344 -8.99 2.10 -80.54
N LYS A 345 -10.30 2.22 -80.83
CA LYS A 345 -10.94 1.52 -81.95
C LYS A 345 -10.38 1.93 -83.32
N ARG A 346 -9.96 3.19 -83.49
CA ARG A 346 -9.37 3.69 -84.74
C ARG A 346 -7.97 3.13 -85.01
N ILE A 347 -7.20 2.86 -83.96
CA ILE A 347 -5.87 2.24 -84.06
C ILE A 347 -6.00 0.74 -84.36
N LEU A 348 -6.87 0.00 -83.65
CA LEU A 348 -7.14 -1.41 -83.95
C LEU A 348 -7.75 -1.62 -85.34
N GLY A 349 -8.63 -0.71 -85.79
CA GLY A 349 -9.21 -0.73 -87.13
C GLY A 349 -8.21 -0.50 -88.27
N ARG A 350 -7.03 0.09 -87.99
CA ARG A 350 -5.95 0.26 -88.97
C ARG A 350 -5.01 -0.95 -89.09
N VAL A 351 -4.96 -1.81 -88.07
CA VAL A 351 -4.16 -3.06 -88.09
C VAL A 351 -4.87 -4.17 -88.89
N ALA A 352 -6.20 -4.13 -88.97
CA ALA A 352 -7.01 -5.11 -89.67
C ALA A 352 -7.47 -4.64 -91.08
N PHE A 353 -6.55 -4.27 -91.98
CA PHE A 353 -6.87 -4.20 -93.42
C PHE A 353 -5.62 -4.37 -94.30
N GLY A 354 -5.34 -5.63 -94.66
CA GLY A 354 -4.51 -6.01 -95.81
C GLY A 354 -5.24 -7.10 -96.59
N ARG A 355 -5.80 -6.72 -97.75
CA ARG A 355 -6.60 -7.48 -98.77
C ARG A 355 -6.13 -8.95 -98.97
N ALA A 356 -6.96 -9.95 -99.28
CA ALA A 356 -7.96 -10.06 -100.35
C ALA A 356 -8.90 -11.28 -100.10
N SER A 357 -10.24 -11.19 -100.19
CA SER A 357 -11.12 -11.42 -101.37
C SER A 357 -11.42 -12.89 -101.73
N SER A 358 -12.67 -13.31 -101.47
CA SER A 358 -13.60 -14.10 -102.35
C SER A 358 -14.17 -15.44 -101.83
N VAL A 359 -15.49 -15.64 -102.13
CA VAL A 359 -16.35 -16.86 -102.09
C VAL A 359 -16.93 -17.27 -100.71
N LYS A 360 -18.17 -16.91 -100.32
CA LYS A 360 -19.54 -17.43 -100.65
C LYS A 360 -19.84 -18.91 -100.29
N THR A 361 -20.84 -19.07 -99.41
CA THR A 361 -21.85 -20.16 -99.24
C THR A 361 -21.49 -21.52 -98.60
N CYS A 362 -21.96 -21.67 -97.35
CA CYS A 362 -22.91 -22.66 -96.81
C CYS A 362 -22.72 -24.18 -97.00
N ALA A 363 -22.76 -24.86 -95.84
CA ALA A 363 -23.50 -26.08 -95.51
C ALA A 363 -22.78 -27.44 -95.37
N LYS A 364 -23.22 -28.12 -94.30
CA LYS A 364 -23.07 -29.53 -93.88
C LYS A 364 -21.84 -29.80 -92.97
N SER A 365 -21.98 -30.33 -91.76
CA SER A 365 -23.13 -31.02 -91.14
C SER A 365 -22.92 -31.24 -89.63
N ASN A 366 -24.01 -31.05 -88.88
CA ASN A 366 -24.47 -31.84 -87.72
C ASN A 366 -23.44 -32.51 -86.79
N ILE A 367 -23.26 -31.94 -85.58
CA ILE A 367 -23.29 -32.73 -84.34
C ILE A 367 -24.11 -31.96 -83.30
N ARG A 368 -25.15 -32.62 -82.80
CA ARG A 368 -26.05 -32.24 -81.69
C ARG A 368 -25.63 -33.05 -80.46
N ILE A 369 -26.12 -32.65 -79.27
CA ILE A 369 -26.09 -33.39 -77.97
C ILE A 369 -24.73 -33.22 -77.26
N THR A 370 -24.59 -32.92 -75.96
CA THR A 370 -25.47 -32.70 -74.80
C THR A 370 -24.58 -32.30 -73.62
N ASN A 371 -25.22 -31.83 -72.56
CA ASN A 371 -24.83 -32.03 -71.16
C ASN A 371 -23.75 -31.13 -70.58
N THR A 372 -24.16 -30.47 -69.50
CA THR A 372 -23.53 -29.44 -68.71
C THR A 372 -22.61 -29.98 -67.61
N ASP A 373 -21.92 -31.09 -67.83
CA ASP A 373 -21.09 -31.74 -66.81
C ASP A 373 -19.68 -32.09 -67.32
N ASP A 374 -18.94 -31.07 -67.79
CA ASP A 374 -17.48 -31.15 -67.95
C ASP A 374 -16.79 -30.53 -66.72
N PRO A 375 -16.02 -31.31 -65.92
CA PRO A 375 -15.35 -30.82 -64.71
C PRO A 375 -14.16 -29.88 -64.95
N LEU A 376 -13.76 -29.60 -66.20
CA LEU A 376 -12.54 -28.83 -66.50
C LEU A 376 -12.71 -27.30 -66.55
N TRP A 377 -13.93 -26.78 -66.29
CA TRP A 377 -14.20 -25.34 -66.36
C TRP A 377 -14.47 -24.66 -65.00
N ARG A 378 -14.38 -25.36 -63.88
CA ARG A 378 -14.69 -24.79 -62.53
C ARG A 378 -13.56 -24.09 -61.75
N PRO A 379 -12.24 -24.15 -62.04
CA PRO A 379 -11.27 -23.45 -61.17
C PRO A 379 -10.77 -22.06 -61.62
N LEU A 380 -11.07 -21.56 -62.82
CA LEU A 380 -10.34 -20.39 -63.39
C LEU A 380 -10.90 -18.99 -63.06
N MET A 381 -11.95 -18.90 -62.24
CA MET A 381 -12.57 -17.62 -61.83
C MET A 381 -12.59 -17.42 -60.31
N GLY A 382 -11.75 -18.16 -59.55
CA GLY A 382 -11.89 -18.25 -58.08
C GLY A 382 -10.78 -17.64 -57.22
N GLU A 383 -9.67 -17.15 -57.78
CA GLU A 383 -8.49 -16.85 -56.95
C GLU A 383 -7.90 -15.45 -57.15
N ALA A 384 -8.19 -14.77 -58.26
CA ALA A 384 -7.66 -13.43 -58.53
C ALA A 384 -8.50 -12.29 -57.93
N GLU A 385 -9.82 -12.47 -57.76
CA GLU A 385 -10.68 -11.48 -57.07
C GLU A 385 -10.50 -11.54 -55.54
N ARG A 386 -10.02 -12.67 -55.00
CA ARG A 386 -9.79 -12.88 -53.57
C ARG A 386 -8.56 -12.17 -53.01
N LYS A 387 -7.68 -11.61 -53.84
CA LYS A 387 -6.50 -10.84 -53.37
C LYS A 387 -6.63 -9.32 -53.46
N VAL A 388 -7.72 -8.80 -54.03
CA VAL A 388 -7.96 -7.35 -54.13
C VAL A 388 -8.97 -6.84 -53.09
N LEU A 389 -9.72 -7.73 -52.43
CA LEU A 389 -10.62 -7.39 -51.31
C LEU A 389 -10.02 -7.65 -49.91
N VAL A 390 -8.74 -8.02 -49.80
CA VAL A 390 -8.06 -8.37 -48.53
C VAL A 390 -7.30 -7.17 -47.93
N MET A 391 -7.53 -5.96 -48.41
CA MET A 391 -6.99 -4.72 -47.85
C MET A 391 -8.09 -3.78 -47.36
N ILE A 392 -9.10 -4.34 -46.68
CA ILE A 392 -9.93 -3.59 -45.73
C ILE A 392 -9.80 -4.36 -44.41
N GLY A 393 -9.20 -3.71 -43.41
CA GLY A 393 -8.73 -4.33 -42.18
C GLY A 393 -9.85 -4.96 -41.35
N GLY A 394 -10.02 -6.28 -41.46
CA GLY A 394 -10.79 -7.05 -40.50
C GLY A 394 -10.04 -7.16 -39.16
N VAL A 395 -10.76 -7.00 -38.07
CA VAL A 395 -10.24 -7.17 -36.71
C VAL A 395 -10.01 -8.66 -36.46
N ARG A 396 -8.79 -9.07 -36.06
CA ARG A 396 -8.56 -10.43 -35.58
C ARG A 396 -9.23 -10.60 -34.23
N VAL A 397 -10.02 -11.66 -34.10
CA VAL A 397 -10.70 -12.03 -32.86
C VAL A 397 -10.23 -13.41 -32.40
N ARG A 398 -10.19 -13.62 -31.08
CA ARG A 398 -9.80 -14.90 -30.49
C ARG A 398 -10.99 -15.54 -29.78
N ALA A 399 -11.25 -16.81 -30.04
CA ALA A 399 -12.31 -17.56 -29.36
C ALA A 399 -12.05 -17.71 -27.86
N LEU A 400 -12.99 -17.26 -27.04
CA LEU A 400 -13.00 -17.43 -25.58
C LEU A 400 -13.59 -18.77 -25.14
N TYR A 401 -14.46 -19.36 -25.97
CA TYR A 401 -15.15 -20.63 -25.71
C TYR A 401 -15.26 -21.47 -26.98
N ASP A 402 -15.44 -22.78 -26.82
CA ASP A 402 -15.74 -23.68 -27.92
C ASP A 402 -17.16 -23.41 -28.44
N TYR A 403 -17.32 -23.36 -29.76
CA TYR A 403 -18.60 -23.15 -30.41
C TYR A 403 -18.78 -24.14 -31.56
N VAL A 404 -19.91 -24.85 -31.57
CA VAL A 404 -20.30 -25.78 -32.63
C VAL A 404 -21.53 -25.21 -33.32
N GLY A 405 -21.36 -24.84 -34.59
CA GLY A 405 -22.43 -24.27 -35.40
C GLY A 405 -23.60 -25.24 -35.53
N GLN A 406 -24.80 -24.75 -35.30
CA GLN A 406 -26.04 -25.53 -35.36
C GLN A 406 -26.64 -25.50 -36.77
N GLU A 407 -26.53 -24.36 -37.45
CA GLU A 407 -26.99 -24.17 -38.83
C GLU A 407 -25.81 -24.17 -39.84
N PRO A 408 -26.07 -24.45 -41.14
CA PRO A 408 -25.02 -24.58 -42.17
C PRO A 408 -24.21 -23.30 -42.43
N ASP A 409 -24.77 -22.15 -42.08
CA ASP A 409 -24.16 -20.82 -42.20
C ASP A 409 -23.42 -20.38 -40.93
N GLU A 410 -23.37 -21.21 -39.89
CA GLU A 410 -22.63 -20.93 -38.66
C GLU A 410 -21.19 -21.47 -38.70
N LEU A 411 -20.28 -20.70 -38.12
CA LEU A 411 -18.88 -21.06 -37.98
C LEU A 411 -18.69 -21.94 -36.74
N SER A 412 -17.86 -22.98 -36.82
CA SER A 412 -17.48 -23.79 -35.65
C SER A 412 -16.00 -23.58 -35.35
N PHE A 413 -15.66 -23.35 -34.09
CA PHE A 413 -14.31 -23.04 -33.64
C PHE A 413 -14.09 -23.52 -32.21
N LYS A 414 -12.82 -23.65 -31.83
CA LYS A 414 -12.40 -24.01 -30.47
C LYS A 414 -11.79 -22.82 -29.75
N THR A 415 -11.86 -22.86 -28.42
CA THR A 415 -11.22 -21.91 -27.51
C THR A 415 -9.76 -21.71 -27.89
N GLY A 416 -9.37 -20.45 -28.08
CA GLY A 416 -8.02 -20.04 -28.48
C GLY A 416 -7.77 -20.00 -29.99
N GLU A 417 -8.70 -20.45 -30.84
CA GLU A 417 -8.59 -20.26 -32.29
C GLU A 417 -8.81 -18.78 -32.67
N GLU A 418 -8.01 -18.28 -33.60
CA GLU A 418 -8.10 -16.92 -34.12
C GLU A 418 -8.68 -16.91 -35.54
N PHE A 419 -9.51 -15.92 -35.82
CA PHE A 419 -10.07 -15.69 -37.15
C PHE A 419 -10.38 -14.21 -37.37
N VAL A 420 -10.73 -13.85 -38.61
CA VAL A 420 -10.95 -12.45 -39.00
C VAL A 420 -12.43 -12.13 -38.92
N LYS A 421 -12.80 -11.07 -38.18
CA LYS A 421 -14.14 -10.49 -38.19
C LYS A 421 -14.37 -9.77 -39.52
N VAL A 422 -15.44 -10.14 -40.22
CA VAL A 422 -15.83 -9.65 -41.55
C VAL A 422 -16.98 -8.64 -41.45
N GLU A 423 -17.96 -8.89 -40.58
CA GLU A 423 -19.10 -7.98 -40.33
C GLU A 423 -19.31 -7.77 -38.83
N ASP A 424 -19.83 -6.59 -38.46
CA ASP A 424 -20.19 -6.23 -37.08
C ASP A 424 -21.41 -6.99 -36.57
N GLU A 425 -21.64 -6.89 -35.26
CA GLU A 425 -22.77 -7.53 -34.57
C GLU A 425 -24.10 -7.03 -35.15
N ASP A 426 -24.98 -7.96 -35.54
CA ASP A 426 -26.34 -7.66 -35.98
C ASP A 426 -27.31 -7.49 -34.79
N ASP A 427 -28.58 -7.17 -35.09
CA ASP A 427 -29.62 -6.97 -34.07
C ASP A 427 -29.92 -8.24 -33.22
N GLN A 428 -29.37 -9.39 -33.60
CA GLN A 428 -29.54 -10.68 -32.92
C GLN A 428 -28.28 -11.14 -32.17
N GLY A 429 -27.21 -10.34 -32.18
CA GLY A 429 -25.96 -10.64 -31.47
C GLY A 429 -24.96 -11.48 -32.26
N TRP A 430 -25.12 -11.59 -33.57
CA TRP A 430 -24.26 -12.40 -34.44
C TRP A 430 -23.29 -11.54 -35.24
N CYS A 431 -22.05 -11.99 -35.32
CA CYS A 431 -21.02 -11.45 -36.19
C CYS A 431 -20.72 -12.43 -37.33
N ARG A 432 -20.13 -11.95 -38.43
CA ARG A 432 -19.63 -12.80 -39.51
C ARG A 432 -18.11 -12.90 -39.46
N GLY A 433 -17.57 -14.11 -39.52
CA GLY A 433 -16.15 -14.38 -39.39
C GLY A 433 -15.60 -15.30 -40.48
N MET A 434 -14.32 -15.15 -40.81
CA MET A 434 -13.62 -15.96 -41.80
C MET A 434 -12.38 -16.63 -41.18
N MET A 435 -12.36 -17.95 -41.22
CA MET A 435 -11.21 -18.78 -40.82
C MET A 435 -10.09 -18.71 -41.85
N ASP A 436 -8.84 -18.98 -41.43
CA ASP A 436 -7.67 -19.04 -42.31
C ASP A 436 -7.82 -20.05 -43.47
N GLY A 437 -8.66 -21.08 -43.31
CA GLY A 437 -9.00 -22.05 -44.35
C GLY A 437 -10.04 -21.56 -45.39
N GLY A 438 -10.46 -20.30 -45.30
CA GLY A 438 -11.44 -19.68 -46.20
C GLY A 438 -12.90 -20.05 -45.92
N LYS A 439 -13.18 -20.74 -44.81
CA LYS A 439 -14.55 -21.01 -44.35
C LYS A 439 -15.09 -19.77 -43.65
N GLU A 440 -16.22 -19.27 -44.15
CA GLU A 440 -16.94 -18.12 -43.60
C GLU A 440 -18.26 -18.57 -42.97
N GLY A 441 -18.67 -17.93 -41.89
CA GLY A 441 -19.93 -18.22 -41.21
C GLY A 441 -20.23 -17.24 -40.07
N LEU A 442 -21.44 -17.34 -39.53
CA LEU A 442 -21.93 -16.57 -38.40
C LEU A 442 -21.41 -17.14 -37.08
N TYR A 443 -21.10 -16.27 -36.13
CA TYR A 443 -20.73 -16.64 -34.77
C TYR A 443 -21.29 -15.64 -33.75
N PRO A 444 -21.59 -16.07 -32.52
CA PRO A 444 -22.10 -15.17 -31.48
C PRO A 444 -20.99 -14.23 -30.98
N ALA A 445 -21.26 -12.92 -30.93
CA ALA A 445 -20.26 -11.89 -30.63
C ALA A 445 -19.60 -12.08 -29.25
N ASN A 446 -20.33 -12.62 -28.28
CA ASN A 446 -19.87 -12.85 -26.91
C ASN A 446 -18.99 -14.09 -26.71
N TYR A 447 -18.67 -14.83 -27.78
CA TYR A 447 -17.78 -16.00 -27.73
C TYR A 447 -16.33 -15.69 -28.10
N VAL A 448 -16.01 -14.42 -28.41
CA VAL A 448 -14.68 -13.98 -28.83
C VAL A 448 -14.25 -12.69 -28.12
N GLU A 449 -12.96 -12.38 -28.15
CA GLU A 449 -12.37 -11.10 -27.70
C GLU A 449 -11.46 -10.46 -28.76
#